data_AF-A0AAN9IVX3-F1
#
_entry.id   AF-A0AAN9IVX3-F1
#
_cell.length_a   1.000
_cell.length_b   1.000
_cell.length_c   1.000
_cell.angle_alpha   90.00
_cell.angle_beta   90.00
_cell.angle_gamma   90.00
#
_symmetry.space_group_name_H-M   'P 1'
#
loop_
_entity.id
_entity.type
_entity.pdbx_description
1 polymer ?
#
loop_
_entity_poly.entity_id
_entity_poly.type
_entity_poly.pdbx_seq_one_letter_code
_entity_poly.pdbx_strand_id
1 'polypeptide(L)'
;MLLRASLFFSASSHTYYPNLFPFSPSTLSSSFHLKLNKSNTRKSRLLISCCTTNSSGYEVGGGYPELELNERTRNPNLDTDTDSDTSSEREALLKGGEQVISVLQEMITLLDDMNMDEESEKVAVELAAQGVIGKRVDEMESDFMMALDYMIQLAEKDQDDKRKSLLEVIKETVLSHLTKKCPPHVQVIGLLCRTPQKESRHELLRRVAAGGGAFKGENGLNIHIPGANLNDIANQADDLLETMETRPVVPDRKLLARLVLIREEARDMMGGGILDERNNRGLYTLPQSEVNFLAKLVALKPGKIVLDMIRNVMQGKDEGSENFGNEDEDGTTKRAVSGIAGRPSVTGRKPLPVRPGMFLETVSKVLAGIYAGSDSGITAQHLEWVHQKTLQVLQEIAFS
;
A
#
# COMPACT_ATOMS: atom_id res chain seq x y z
N MET A 1 -69.58 -42.09 3.37
CA MET A 1 -68.86 -41.58 2.18
C MET A 1 -67.37 -41.78 2.47
N LEU A 2 -66.76 -42.90 2.07
CA LEU A 2 -66.25 -43.22 0.71
C LEU A 2 -65.22 -42.17 0.28
N LEU A 3 -63.96 -42.42 -0.11
CA LEU A 3 -63.19 -43.59 -0.56
C LEU A 3 -61.71 -43.10 -0.51
N ARG A 4 -60.72 -43.79 0.07
CA ARG A 4 -59.92 -44.91 -0.49
C ARG A 4 -59.50 -44.70 -1.96
N ALA A 5 -58.19 -44.63 -2.22
CA ALA A 5 -57.56 -45.26 -3.38
C ALA A 5 -56.03 -45.29 -3.23
N SER A 6 -55.55 -46.43 -2.73
CA SER A 6 -54.24 -46.98 -3.00
C SER A 6 -54.31 -47.85 -4.26
N LEU A 7 -53.28 -47.82 -5.12
CA LEU A 7 -52.87 -48.92 -6.02
C LEU A 7 -51.34 -48.78 -6.18
N PHE A 8 -50.49 -49.63 -5.60
CA PHE A 8 -50.18 -51.03 -5.96
C PHE A 8 -49.66 -51.23 -7.39
N PHE A 9 -48.38 -51.60 -7.52
CA PHE A 9 -47.88 -52.93 -7.94
C PHE A 9 -46.35 -52.94 -7.71
N SER A 10 -45.78 -53.79 -6.85
CA SER A 10 -45.47 -55.22 -7.07
C SER A 10 -44.23 -55.40 -7.96
N ALA A 11 -43.25 -56.26 -7.72
CA ALA A 11 -42.93 -57.18 -6.64
C ALA A 11 -41.58 -57.84 -7.01
N SER A 12 -40.87 -58.32 -5.98
CA SER A 12 -40.09 -59.58 -5.98
C SER A 12 -38.81 -59.65 -6.85
N SER A 13 -37.70 -60.24 -6.41
CA SER A 13 -37.38 -61.00 -5.18
C SER A 13 -35.93 -61.51 -5.28
N HIS A 14 -35.26 -61.60 -4.12
CA HIS A 14 -34.27 -62.63 -3.72
C HIS A 14 -32.95 -62.73 -4.53
N THR A 15 -31.76 -62.94 -3.94
CA THR A 15 -31.44 -63.94 -2.90
C THR A 15 -29.97 -63.81 -2.41
N TYR A 16 -29.69 -64.39 -1.22
CA TYR A 16 -28.43 -64.91 -0.65
C TYR A 16 -27.48 -64.01 0.20
N TYR A 17 -27.64 -64.20 1.51
CA TYR A 17 -26.76 -64.07 2.70
C TYR A 17 -25.45 -64.91 2.64
N PRO A 18 -24.56 -65.00 3.68
CA PRO A 18 -24.31 -64.17 4.90
C PRO A 18 -22.81 -63.97 5.29
N ASN A 19 -22.58 -63.26 6.41
CA ASN A 19 -21.78 -63.66 7.60
C ASN A 19 -20.43 -62.97 7.98
N LEU A 20 -20.41 -62.55 9.28
CA LEU A 20 -19.32 -62.57 10.30
C LEU A 20 -18.49 -61.30 10.64
N PHE A 21 -18.98 -60.58 11.67
CA PHE A 21 -18.30 -59.99 12.88
C PHE A 21 -17.01 -59.11 12.74
N PRO A 22 -16.41 -58.57 13.83
CA PRO A 22 -16.59 -57.17 14.23
C PRO A 22 -15.24 -56.43 14.46
N PHE A 23 -15.16 -55.10 14.39
CA PHE A 23 -14.02 -54.40 15.02
C PHE A 23 -14.44 -53.08 15.65
N SER A 24 -14.07 -52.99 16.92
CA SER A 24 -14.21 -51.87 17.86
C SER A 24 -13.41 -50.64 17.42
N PRO A 25 -13.75 -49.44 17.93
CA PRO A 25 -13.02 -48.21 17.65
C PRO A 25 -11.83 -48.08 18.62
N SER A 26 -10.65 -47.72 18.10
CA SER A 26 -9.53 -47.25 18.91
C SER A 26 -9.39 -45.74 18.79
N THR A 27 -9.56 -45.09 19.92
CA THR A 27 -9.30 -43.69 20.26
C THR A 27 -7.90 -43.22 19.90
N LEU A 28 -7.79 -42.06 19.24
CA LEU A 28 -6.64 -41.18 19.34
C LEU A 28 -7.12 -39.72 19.43
N SER A 29 -7.23 -39.27 20.68
CA SER A 29 -7.31 -37.87 21.08
C SER A 29 -5.93 -37.25 20.92
N SER A 30 -5.77 -36.20 20.11
CA SER A 30 -4.58 -35.34 20.15
C SER A 30 -5.01 -33.93 20.56
N SER A 31 -4.82 -33.63 21.84
CA SER A 31 -5.04 -32.33 22.45
C SER A 31 -3.91 -31.37 22.08
N PHE A 32 -4.26 -30.13 21.72
CA PHE A 32 -3.33 -29.01 21.56
C PHE A 32 -2.62 -28.73 22.88
N HIS A 33 -1.28 -28.67 22.86
CA HIS A 33 -0.48 -28.28 24.02
C HIS A 33 0.64 -27.34 23.54
N LEU A 34 0.32 -26.04 23.41
CA LEU A 34 1.35 -25.01 23.29
C LEU A 34 1.96 -24.75 24.69
N LYS A 35 3.22 -25.14 24.88
CA LYS A 35 4.01 -24.74 26.07
C LYS A 35 4.72 -23.42 25.78
N LEU A 36 4.14 -22.30 26.21
CA LEU A 36 4.88 -21.04 26.34
C LEU A 36 5.49 -20.96 27.74
N ASN A 37 6.82 -20.86 27.79
CA ASN A 37 7.57 -20.76 29.05
C ASN A 37 7.35 -19.37 29.68
N LYS A 38 6.78 -19.35 30.88
CA LYS A 38 6.48 -18.15 31.67
C LYS A 38 7.76 -17.65 32.35
N SER A 39 8.38 -16.59 31.84
CA SER A 39 9.46 -15.89 32.56
C SER A 39 8.86 -14.78 33.43
N ASN A 40 9.17 -14.86 34.73
CA ASN A 40 8.84 -13.85 35.72
C ASN A 40 9.82 -12.68 35.62
N THR A 41 9.35 -11.46 35.41
CA THR A 41 10.11 -10.26 35.78
C THR A 41 9.22 -9.23 36.48
N ARG A 42 9.77 -8.70 37.57
CA ARG A 42 9.10 -7.93 38.61
C ARG A 42 8.86 -6.49 38.16
N LYS A 43 7.70 -5.95 38.56
CA LYS A 43 7.35 -4.52 38.49
C LYS A 43 8.44 -3.66 39.14
N SER A 44 8.99 -2.71 38.39
CA SER A 44 9.67 -1.53 38.91
C SER A 44 8.90 -0.30 38.44
N ARG A 45 8.39 0.47 39.41
CA ARG A 45 7.75 1.78 39.20
C ARG A 45 8.85 2.82 39.04
N LEU A 46 8.88 3.53 37.92
CA LEU A 46 9.55 4.83 37.80
C LEU A 46 8.66 5.78 37.00
N LEU A 47 8.34 6.91 37.63
CA LEU A 47 7.61 8.06 37.10
C LEU A 47 8.62 9.05 36.51
N ILE A 48 8.61 9.32 35.20
CA ILE A 48 9.21 10.55 34.64
C ILE A 48 8.39 11.07 33.44
N SER A 49 7.78 12.24 33.68
CA SER A 49 7.51 13.41 32.84
C SER A 49 7.31 13.28 31.32
N CYS A 50 6.07 13.57 30.89
CA CYS A 50 5.71 13.85 29.51
C CYS A 50 6.29 15.20 29.04
N CYS A 51 6.95 15.21 27.89
CA CYS A 51 7.10 16.39 27.04
C CYS A 51 6.50 16.04 25.67
N THR A 52 5.46 16.79 25.33
CA THR A 52 4.70 16.75 24.07
C THR A 52 5.50 17.33 22.92
N THR A 53 5.57 16.61 21.79
CA THR A 53 5.43 17.17 20.42
C THR A 53 4.99 16.05 19.48
N ASN A 54 3.74 16.16 19.01
CA ASN A 54 3.14 15.31 17.99
C ASN A 54 3.81 15.53 16.63
N SER A 55 4.30 14.45 16.01
CA SER A 55 4.28 14.25 14.55
C SER A 55 4.82 12.85 14.21
N SER A 56 3.99 11.81 14.31
CA SER A 56 4.29 10.52 13.67
C SER A 56 3.26 10.26 12.57
N GLY A 57 3.69 10.54 11.33
CA GLY A 57 2.99 10.09 10.14
C GLY A 57 3.16 8.58 10.02
N TYR A 58 2.04 7.88 9.87
CA TYR A 58 2.00 6.45 9.62
C TYR A 58 2.61 6.17 8.24
N GLU A 59 3.67 5.37 8.17
CA GLU A 59 4.17 4.81 6.91
C GLU A 59 3.60 3.40 6.72
N VAL A 60 2.74 3.23 5.73
CA VAL A 60 2.34 1.92 5.20
C VAL A 60 2.97 1.79 3.82
N GLY A 61 4.12 1.14 3.76
CA GLY A 61 4.86 0.91 2.51
C GLY A 61 6.19 0.25 2.79
N GLY A 62 6.24 -1.08 2.64
CA GLY A 62 7.39 -1.91 3.00
C GLY A 62 8.63 -1.68 2.14
N GLY A 63 9.79 -1.82 2.80
CA GLY A 63 11.12 -1.84 2.19
C GLY A 63 12.13 -1.09 3.05
N TYR A 64 12.60 -1.69 4.15
CA TYR A 64 13.73 -1.20 4.94
C TYR A 64 14.85 -2.25 4.96
N PRO A 65 16.12 -1.84 5.16
CA PRO A 65 17.28 -2.57 4.66
C PRO A 65 17.42 -3.94 5.30
N GLU A 66 17.79 -4.90 4.45
CA GLU A 66 18.18 -6.24 4.85
C GLU A 66 19.38 -6.13 5.80
N LEU A 67 19.13 -6.34 7.10
CA LEU A 67 20.19 -6.50 8.08
C LEU A 67 20.96 -7.79 7.76
N GLU A 68 21.93 -7.69 6.85
CA GLU A 68 22.97 -8.70 6.69
C GLU A 68 23.80 -8.73 7.96
N LEU A 69 23.46 -9.66 8.85
CA LEU A 69 24.20 -9.92 10.07
C LEU A 69 25.47 -10.71 9.70
N ASN A 70 26.50 -9.98 9.27
CA ASN A 70 27.84 -10.52 9.08
C ASN A 70 28.38 -11.00 10.43
N GLU A 71 28.52 -12.32 10.58
CA GLU A 71 29.37 -12.92 11.60
C GLU A 71 30.81 -12.44 11.38
N ARG A 72 31.23 -11.40 12.09
CA ARG A 72 32.63 -10.96 12.09
C ARG A 72 33.24 -11.08 13.47
N THR A 73 34.02 -12.15 13.59
CA THR A 73 35.21 -12.32 14.42
C THR A 73 35.74 -11.01 15.02
N ARG A 74 35.79 -10.99 16.35
CA ARG A 74 36.44 -9.99 17.22
C ARG A 74 37.68 -9.35 16.58
N ASN A 75 37.69 -8.02 16.53
CA ASN A 75 38.87 -7.20 16.77
C ASN A 75 38.42 -5.94 17.55
N PRO A 76 39.05 -5.61 18.70
CA PRO A 76 38.73 -4.41 19.45
C PRO A 76 39.53 -3.22 18.90
N ASN A 77 38.91 -2.04 18.89
CA ASN A 77 39.43 -0.70 18.63
C ASN A 77 38.96 -0.06 17.30
N LEU A 78 37.79 0.59 17.34
CA LEU A 78 37.66 2.01 16.99
C LEU A 78 36.34 2.56 17.55
N ASP A 79 36.42 3.72 18.18
CA ASP A 79 35.39 4.38 18.96
C ASP A 79 34.25 5.00 18.12
N THR A 80 33.03 4.81 18.63
CA THR A 80 31.90 5.77 18.80
C THR A 80 31.52 6.72 17.65
N ASP A 81 30.41 6.41 16.95
CA ASP A 81 29.25 7.31 16.75
C ASP A 81 28.17 6.73 15.79
N THR A 82 27.79 5.47 15.97
CA THR A 82 26.70 4.82 15.19
C THR A 82 25.75 3.96 16.04
N ASP A 83 25.86 4.02 17.37
CA ASP A 83 25.17 3.10 18.28
C ASP A 83 23.79 3.62 18.78
N SER A 84 23.44 4.89 18.51
CA SER A 84 22.18 5.47 18.98
C SER A 84 20.97 5.01 18.17
N ASP A 85 21.09 4.98 16.83
CA ASP A 85 19.95 4.75 15.93
C ASP A 85 19.48 3.30 15.96
N THR A 86 20.43 2.35 16.06
CA THR A 86 20.11 0.91 16.18
C THR A 86 19.53 0.55 17.54
N SER A 87 19.89 1.29 18.61
CA SER A 87 19.36 1.07 19.95
C SER A 87 17.89 1.48 20.05
N SER A 88 17.51 2.62 19.46
CA SER A 88 16.11 3.08 19.46
C SER A 88 15.21 2.20 18.61
N GLU A 89 15.66 1.77 17.42
CA GLU A 89 14.89 0.87 16.56
C GLU A 89 14.69 -0.50 17.21
N ARG A 90 15.73 -1.02 17.88
CA ARG A 90 15.65 -2.27 18.63
C ARG A 90 14.69 -2.16 19.81
N GLU A 91 14.71 -1.05 20.54
CA GLU A 91 13.78 -0.83 21.66
C GLU A 91 12.33 -0.75 21.16
N ALA A 92 12.08 -0.01 20.07
CA ALA A 92 10.78 0.08 19.42
C ALA A 92 10.29 -1.31 18.96
N LEU A 93 11.15 -2.09 18.31
CA LEU A 93 10.81 -3.45 17.88
C LEU A 93 10.47 -4.38 19.07
N LEU A 94 11.19 -4.26 20.18
CA LEU A 94 10.89 -5.02 21.40
C LEU A 94 9.54 -4.61 22.01
N LYS A 95 9.26 -3.31 22.13
CA LYS A 95 7.97 -2.79 22.62
C LYS A 95 6.82 -3.24 21.72
N GLY A 96 6.97 -3.09 20.41
CA GLY A 96 6.00 -3.59 19.43
C GLY A 96 5.81 -5.10 19.53
N GLY A 97 6.89 -5.85 19.73
CA GLY A 97 6.85 -7.30 19.92
C GLY A 97 6.06 -7.72 21.17
N GLU A 98 6.22 -7.01 22.29
CA GLU A 98 5.42 -7.22 23.50
C GLU A 98 3.92 -6.98 23.23
N GLN A 99 3.58 -5.95 22.45
CA GLN A 99 2.19 -5.69 22.05
C GLN A 99 1.63 -6.81 21.16
N VAL A 100 2.39 -7.30 20.17
CA VAL A 100 1.97 -8.43 19.32
C VAL A 100 1.75 -9.70 20.15
N ILE A 101 2.68 -10.01 21.05
CA ILE A 101 2.54 -11.16 21.97
C ILE A 101 1.30 -10.99 22.86
N SER A 102 1.01 -9.79 23.35
CA SER A 102 -0.18 -9.52 24.16
C SER A 102 -1.47 -9.78 23.38
N VAL A 103 -1.54 -9.34 22.13
CA VAL A 103 -2.68 -9.59 21.22
C VAL A 103 -2.88 -11.10 21.01
N LEU A 104 -1.79 -11.82 20.67
CA LEU A 104 -1.84 -13.26 20.48
C LEU A 104 -2.29 -14.00 21.74
N GLN A 105 -1.82 -13.57 22.91
CA GLN A 105 -2.21 -14.18 24.18
C GLN A 105 -3.70 -13.98 24.49
N GLU A 106 -4.25 -12.79 24.23
CA GLU A 106 -5.70 -12.55 24.40
C GLU A 106 -6.52 -13.36 23.39
N MET A 107 -6.06 -13.46 22.13
CA MET A 107 -6.71 -14.31 21.13
C MET A 107 -6.74 -15.78 21.58
N ILE A 108 -5.64 -16.30 22.12
CA ILE A 108 -5.59 -17.66 22.68
C ILE A 108 -6.66 -17.81 23.78
N THR A 109 -6.76 -16.86 24.71
CA THR A 109 -7.77 -16.97 25.78
C THR A 109 -9.21 -16.97 25.26
N LEU A 110 -9.50 -16.22 24.19
CA LEU A 110 -10.84 -16.22 23.58
C LEU A 110 -11.15 -17.53 22.84
N LEU A 111 -10.13 -18.13 22.23
CA LEU A 111 -10.26 -19.36 21.47
C LEU A 111 -10.24 -20.61 22.36
N ASP A 112 -9.57 -20.59 23.52
CA ASP A 112 -9.50 -21.72 24.45
C ASP A 112 -10.87 -22.01 25.10
N ASP A 113 -11.72 -20.99 25.24
CA ASP A 113 -13.09 -21.11 25.71
C ASP A 113 -14.05 -21.66 24.62
N MET A 114 -13.59 -21.75 23.37
CA MET A 114 -14.37 -22.12 22.20
C MET A 114 -14.06 -23.55 21.77
N ASN A 115 -14.99 -24.49 22.02
CA ASN A 115 -14.86 -25.86 21.54
C ASN A 115 -15.22 -25.92 20.04
N MET A 116 -14.22 -25.76 19.16
CA MET A 116 -14.40 -25.60 17.70
C MET A 116 -13.95 -26.84 16.92
N ASP A 117 -14.63 -27.08 15.79
CA ASP A 117 -14.25 -28.05 14.76
C ASP A 117 -13.26 -27.44 13.74
N GLU A 118 -12.51 -28.29 13.03
CA GLU A 118 -11.43 -27.87 12.09
C GLU A 118 -11.92 -26.92 10.98
N GLU A 119 -13.19 -27.03 10.55
CA GLU A 119 -13.76 -26.15 9.52
C GLU A 119 -14.08 -24.74 10.07
N SER A 120 -14.38 -24.64 11.36
CA SER A 120 -14.71 -23.37 12.04
C SER A 120 -13.46 -22.64 12.57
N GLU A 121 -12.31 -23.32 12.67
CA GLU A 121 -11.08 -22.79 13.25
C GLU A 121 -10.65 -21.48 12.58
N LYS A 122 -10.61 -21.44 11.25
CA LYS A 122 -10.20 -20.24 10.51
C LYS A 122 -11.12 -19.04 10.79
N VAL A 123 -12.44 -19.27 10.79
CA VAL A 123 -13.44 -18.23 11.04
C VAL A 123 -13.37 -17.75 12.49
N ALA A 124 -13.14 -18.66 13.44
CA ALA A 124 -12.97 -18.34 14.85
C ALA A 124 -11.73 -17.46 15.06
N VAL A 125 -10.61 -17.76 14.40
CA VAL A 125 -9.39 -16.94 14.45
C VAL A 125 -9.63 -15.54 13.92
N GLU A 126 -10.32 -15.38 12.78
CA GLU A 126 -10.67 -14.07 12.23
C GLU A 126 -11.58 -13.27 13.18
N LEU A 127 -12.57 -13.92 13.81
CA LEU A 127 -13.46 -13.28 14.78
C LEU A 127 -12.72 -12.88 16.07
N ALA A 128 -11.84 -13.74 16.57
CA ALA A 128 -11.01 -13.45 17.74
C ALA A 128 -10.07 -12.28 17.46
N ALA A 129 -9.41 -12.28 16.29
CA ALA A 129 -8.56 -11.17 15.85
C ALA A 129 -9.37 -9.87 15.81
N GLN A 130 -10.55 -9.87 15.18
CA GLN A 130 -11.42 -8.69 15.11
C GLN A 130 -11.82 -8.18 16.50
N GLY A 131 -12.15 -9.09 17.42
CA GLY A 131 -12.56 -8.78 18.79
C GLY A 131 -11.45 -8.19 19.64
N VAL A 132 -10.23 -8.75 19.57
CA VAL A 132 -9.07 -8.26 20.35
C VAL A 132 -8.55 -6.94 19.76
N ILE A 133 -8.32 -6.91 18.45
CA ILE A 133 -7.80 -5.73 17.77
C ILE A 133 -8.79 -4.57 17.88
N GLY A 134 -10.09 -4.82 17.71
CA GLY A 134 -11.11 -3.77 17.81
C GLY A 134 -11.12 -3.02 19.14
N LYS A 135 -10.71 -3.67 20.24
CA LYS A 135 -10.59 -3.03 21.56
C LYS A 135 -9.35 -2.15 21.71
N ARG A 136 -8.25 -2.54 21.06
CA ARG A 136 -6.90 -1.98 21.33
C ARG A 136 -6.32 -1.19 20.17
N VAL A 137 -6.95 -1.17 19.00
CA VAL A 137 -6.40 -0.52 17.80
C VAL A 137 -6.09 0.97 17.97
N ASP A 138 -6.81 1.66 18.86
CA ASP A 138 -6.55 3.08 19.18
C ASP A 138 -5.36 3.28 20.13
N GLU A 139 -4.98 2.23 20.86
CA GLU A 139 -3.85 2.20 21.78
C GLU A 139 -2.60 1.59 21.12
N MET A 140 -2.74 1.03 19.91
CA MET A 140 -1.63 0.47 19.16
C MET A 140 -0.70 1.58 18.65
N GLU A 141 0.58 1.45 18.99
CA GLU A 141 1.62 2.41 18.60
C GLU A 141 2.22 2.04 17.23
N SER A 142 2.98 2.96 16.62
CA SER A 142 3.70 2.73 15.34
C SER A 142 4.58 1.48 15.37
N ASP A 143 5.12 1.18 16.54
CA ASP A 143 6.05 0.08 16.80
C ASP A 143 5.38 -1.28 16.60
N PHE A 144 4.06 -1.38 16.79
CA PHE A 144 3.31 -2.62 16.62
C PHE A 144 3.40 -3.16 15.20
N MET A 145 3.12 -2.32 14.19
CA MET A 145 3.11 -2.75 12.78
C MET A 145 4.51 -3.14 12.31
N MET A 146 5.54 -2.41 12.77
CA MET A 146 6.93 -2.73 12.49
C MET A 146 7.32 -4.10 13.06
N ALA A 147 6.97 -4.36 14.33
CA ALA A 147 7.23 -5.64 14.96
C ALA A 147 6.45 -6.79 14.29
N LEU A 148 5.19 -6.55 13.90
CA LEU A 148 4.36 -7.54 13.22
C LEU A 148 4.97 -7.92 11.85
N ASP A 149 5.43 -6.94 11.08
CA ASP A 149 6.10 -7.18 9.80
C ASP A 149 7.41 -7.93 9.97
N TYR A 150 8.19 -7.59 11.00
CA TYR A 150 9.40 -8.33 11.33
C TYR A 150 9.11 -9.79 11.70
N MET A 151 8.06 -10.04 12.50
CA MET A 151 7.66 -11.39 12.89
C MET A 151 7.14 -12.22 11.69
N ILE A 152 6.46 -11.59 10.72
CA ILE A 152 6.06 -12.23 9.47
C ILE A 152 7.28 -12.64 8.64
N GLN A 153 8.26 -11.73 8.49
CA GLN A 153 9.51 -12.04 7.78
C GLN A 153 10.30 -13.16 8.48
N LEU A 154 10.33 -13.18 9.81
CA LEU A 154 10.95 -14.25 10.57
C LEU A 154 10.23 -15.59 10.35
N ALA A 155 8.90 -15.58 10.31
CA ALA A 155 8.10 -16.77 9.99
C ALA A 155 8.39 -17.33 8.59
N GLU A 156 8.58 -16.46 7.61
CA GLU A 156 8.96 -16.84 6.25
C GLU A 156 10.38 -17.42 6.18
N LYS A 157 11.34 -16.84 6.90
CA LYS A 157 12.71 -17.37 7.00
C LYS A 157 12.76 -18.75 7.65
N ASP A 158 11.94 -18.95 8.68
CA ASP A 158 11.84 -20.22 9.40
C ASP A 158 10.96 -21.26 8.67
N GLN A 159 10.36 -20.91 7.52
CA GLN A 159 9.44 -21.77 6.75
C GLN A 159 8.24 -22.26 7.58
N ASP A 160 7.74 -21.41 8.48
CA ASP A 160 6.57 -21.69 9.30
C ASP A 160 5.32 -21.02 8.71
N ASP A 161 4.71 -21.70 7.73
CA ASP A 161 3.52 -21.22 7.01
C ASP A 161 2.32 -20.98 7.93
N LYS A 162 2.19 -21.74 9.02
CA LYS A 162 1.09 -21.59 9.98
C LYS A 162 1.24 -20.31 10.78
N ARG A 163 2.45 -20.04 11.29
CA ARG A 163 2.74 -18.78 11.98
C ARG A 163 2.61 -17.59 11.05
N LYS A 164 3.11 -17.71 9.82
CA LYS A 164 3.00 -16.67 8.78
C LYS A 164 1.54 -16.31 8.51
N SER A 165 0.71 -17.30 8.18
CA SER A 165 -0.72 -17.07 7.87
C SER A 165 -1.50 -16.46 9.03
N LEU A 166 -1.24 -16.86 10.27
CA LEU A 166 -1.86 -16.25 11.45
C LEU A 166 -1.48 -14.77 11.60
N LEU A 167 -0.20 -14.43 11.46
CA LEU A 167 0.28 -13.05 11.59
C LEU A 167 -0.23 -12.17 10.43
N GLU A 168 -0.36 -12.73 9.22
CA GLU A 168 -0.98 -12.05 8.08
C GLU A 168 -2.46 -11.74 8.35
N VAL A 169 -3.24 -12.68 8.92
CA VAL A 169 -4.64 -12.42 9.32
C VAL A 169 -4.73 -11.28 10.34
N ILE A 170 -3.82 -11.25 11.32
CA ILE A 170 -3.75 -10.17 12.31
C ILE A 170 -3.44 -8.83 11.62
N LYS A 171 -2.43 -8.81 10.73
CA LYS A 171 -2.05 -7.62 9.97
C LYS A 171 -3.21 -7.09 9.14
N GLU A 172 -3.89 -7.95 8.39
CA GLU A 172 -5.07 -7.59 7.60
C GLU A 172 -6.21 -7.05 8.47
N THR A 173 -6.42 -7.65 9.65
CA THR A 173 -7.46 -7.22 10.58
C THR A 173 -7.19 -5.84 11.17
N VAL A 174 -5.93 -5.55 11.54
CA VAL A 174 -5.51 -4.22 12.00
C VAL A 174 -5.71 -3.19 10.89
N LEU A 175 -5.22 -3.47 9.68
CA LEU A 175 -5.36 -2.57 8.53
C LEU A 175 -6.83 -2.32 8.17
N SER A 176 -7.68 -3.34 8.27
CA SER A 176 -9.13 -3.23 8.05
C SER A 176 -9.80 -2.30 9.07
N HIS A 177 -9.47 -2.45 10.36
CA HIS A 177 -9.98 -1.57 11.41
C HIS A 177 -9.52 -0.13 11.25
N LEU A 178 -8.23 0.09 10.95
CA LEU A 178 -7.70 1.43 10.68
C LEU A 178 -8.39 2.06 9.47
N THR A 179 -8.56 1.32 8.38
CA THR A 179 -9.24 1.81 7.17
C THR A 179 -10.67 2.23 7.45
N LYS A 180 -11.42 1.46 8.27
CA LYS A 180 -12.81 1.81 8.63
C LYS A 180 -12.93 3.12 9.42
N LYS A 181 -11.88 3.51 10.15
CA LYS A 181 -11.84 4.75 10.92
C LYS A 181 -11.40 5.96 10.10
N CYS A 182 -10.77 5.76 8.94
CA CYS A 182 -10.36 6.85 8.07
C CYS A 182 -11.57 7.65 7.55
N PRO A 183 -11.41 8.94 7.21
CA PRO A 183 -12.45 9.70 6.52
C PRO A 183 -12.90 9.05 5.20
N PRO A 184 -14.14 9.28 4.73
CA PRO A 184 -14.68 8.64 3.53
C PRO A 184 -13.79 8.78 2.29
N HIS A 185 -13.24 9.97 2.02
CA HIS A 185 -12.38 10.21 0.86
C HIS A 185 -11.08 9.38 0.89
N VAL A 186 -10.49 9.17 2.07
CA VAL A 186 -9.30 8.30 2.24
C VAL A 186 -9.66 6.83 1.98
N GLN A 187 -10.82 6.38 2.48
CA GLN A 187 -11.30 5.02 2.22
C GLN A 187 -11.53 4.77 0.72
N VAL A 188 -12.09 5.75 0.02
CA VAL A 188 -12.31 5.68 -1.43
C VAL A 188 -10.98 5.55 -2.19
N ILE A 189 -9.96 6.32 -1.83
CA ILE A 189 -8.63 6.20 -2.45
C ILE A 189 -8.08 4.78 -2.29
N GLY A 190 -8.20 4.20 -1.09
CA GLY A 190 -7.78 2.81 -0.84
C GLY A 190 -8.52 1.80 -1.73
N LEU A 191 -9.82 2.01 -1.99
CA LEU A 191 -10.62 1.17 -2.88
C LEU A 191 -10.23 1.35 -4.36
N LEU A 192 -9.98 2.59 -4.79
CA LEU A 192 -9.56 2.90 -6.15
C LEU A 192 -8.18 2.33 -6.46
N CYS A 193 -7.24 2.37 -5.52
CA CYS A 193 -5.91 1.75 -5.65
C CYS A 193 -5.96 0.23 -5.91
N ARG A 194 -7.03 -0.43 -5.47
CA ARG A 194 -7.27 -1.88 -5.69
C ARG A 194 -8.06 -2.17 -6.97
N THR A 195 -8.49 -1.15 -7.70
CA THR A 195 -9.35 -1.29 -8.88
C THR A 195 -8.53 -1.07 -10.18
N PRO A 196 -8.14 -2.13 -10.90
CA PRO A 196 -7.20 -2.02 -12.02
C PRO A 196 -7.79 -1.40 -13.29
N GLN A 197 -9.06 -1.69 -13.57
CA GLN A 197 -9.74 -1.23 -14.79
C GLN A 197 -10.23 0.21 -14.64
N LYS A 198 -9.95 1.05 -15.64
CA LYS A 198 -10.32 2.47 -15.67
C LYS A 198 -11.84 2.65 -15.60
N GLU A 199 -12.58 1.87 -16.36
CA GLU A 199 -14.03 1.92 -16.44
C GLU A 199 -14.67 1.58 -15.09
N SER A 200 -14.11 0.59 -14.39
CA SER A 200 -14.52 0.20 -13.05
C SER A 200 -14.21 1.27 -12.01
N ARG A 201 -13.06 1.97 -12.13
CA ARG A 201 -12.75 3.13 -11.28
C ARG A 201 -13.70 4.30 -11.52
N HIS A 202 -14.01 4.62 -12.78
CA HIS A 202 -14.99 5.66 -13.10
C HIS A 202 -16.39 5.32 -12.58
N GLU A 203 -16.83 4.07 -12.72
CA GLU A 203 -18.11 3.64 -12.15
C GLU A 203 -18.12 3.74 -10.63
N LEU A 204 -17.02 3.37 -9.98
CA LEU A 204 -16.85 3.55 -8.54
C LEU A 204 -16.92 5.03 -8.14
N LEU A 205 -16.17 5.90 -8.82
CA LEU A 205 -16.20 7.35 -8.59
C LEU A 205 -17.61 7.93 -8.78
N ARG A 206 -18.37 7.47 -9.78
CA ARG A 206 -19.78 7.88 -9.97
C ARG A 206 -20.65 7.50 -8.78
N ARG A 207 -20.49 6.28 -8.26
CA ARG A 207 -21.26 5.80 -7.09
C ARG A 207 -20.88 6.54 -5.81
N VAL A 208 -19.60 6.82 -5.63
CA VAL A 208 -19.09 7.62 -4.51
C VAL A 208 -19.67 9.02 -4.53
N ALA A 209 -19.64 9.68 -5.70
CA ALA A 209 -20.20 11.02 -5.90
C ALA A 209 -21.74 11.06 -5.73
N ALA A 210 -22.43 9.96 -6.02
CA ALA A 210 -23.87 9.82 -5.82
C ALA A 210 -24.28 9.60 -4.35
N GLY A 211 -23.32 9.64 -3.40
CA GLY A 211 -23.58 9.48 -1.96
C GLY A 211 -23.22 8.09 -1.41
N GLY A 212 -22.65 7.20 -2.22
CA GLY A 212 -22.25 5.85 -1.79
C GLY A 212 -23.43 4.93 -1.50
N GLY A 213 -23.19 3.89 -0.68
CA GLY A 213 -24.21 2.92 -0.25
C GLY A 213 -23.79 1.46 -0.41
N ALA A 214 -24.72 0.55 -0.15
CA ALA A 214 -24.52 -0.88 -0.34
C ALA A 214 -24.82 -1.29 -1.79
N PHE A 215 -23.83 -1.87 -2.46
CA PHE A 215 -23.94 -2.35 -3.83
C PHE A 215 -23.75 -3.85 -3.90
N LYS A 216 -24.55 -4.52 -4.73
CA LYS A 216 -24.34 -5.93 -5.04
C LYS A 216 -23.23 -6.04 -6.07
N GLY A 217 -22.10 -6.64 -5.68
CA GLY A 217 -21.05 -7.04 -6.61
C GLY A 217 -21.50 -8.18 -7.53
N GLU A 218 -20.69 -8.47 -8.54
CA GLU A 218 -20.97 -9.52 -9.54
C GLU A 218 -21.20 -10.91 -8.90
N ASN A 219 -20.58 -11.16 -7.75
CA ASN A 219 -20.68 -12.43 -7.00
C ASN A 219 -21.78 -12.41 -5.93
N GLY A 220 -22.67 -11.42 -5.92
CA GLY A 220 -23.69 -11.25 -4.88
C GLY A 220 -23.15 -10.76 -3.53
N LEU A 221 -21.86 -10.44 -3.44
CA LEU A 221 -21.24 -9.83 -2.27
C LEU A 221 -21.74 -8.38 -2.13
N ASN A 222 -22.29 -8.02 -0.97
CA ASN A 222 -22.68 -6.65 -0.68
C ASN A 222 -21.42 -5.85 -0.32
N ILE A 223 -21.02 -4.93 -1.20
CA ILE A 223 -19.90 -4.02 -0.99
C ILE A 223 -20.46 -2.68 -0.53
N HIS A 224 -20.04 -2.22 0.64
CA HIS A 224 -20.38 -0.88 1.12
C HIS A 224 -19.38 0.13 0.56
N ILE A 225 -19.87 1.08 -0.23
CA ILE A 225 -19.07 2.14 -0.83
C ILE A 225 -19.31 3.43 -0.02
N PRO A 226 -18.26 4.04 0.55
CA PRO A 226 -18.39 5.33 1.23
C PRO A 226 -18.73 6.45 0.25
N GLY A 227 -19.58 7.39 0.66
CA GLY A 227 -19.88 8.61 -0.10
C GLY A 227 -18.85 9.71 0.17
N ALA A 228 -18.33 10.35 -0.88
CA ALA A 228 -17.34 11.43 -0.78
C ALA A 228 -17.42 12.37 -1.99
N ASN A 229 -16.97 13.61 -1.82
CA ASN A 229 -16.89 14.58 -2.90
C ASN A 229 -15.67 14.28 -3.80
N LEU A 230 -15.85 14.36 -5.12
CA LEU A 230 -14.76 14.19 -6.10
C LEU A 230 -13.61 15.17 -5.87
N ASN A 231 -13.92 16.40 -5.44
CA ASN A 231 -12.92 17.41 -5.13
C ASN A 231 -12.06 17.01 -3.92
N ASP A 232 -12.69 16.47 -2.86
CA ASP A 232 -11.97 16.02 -1.66
C ASP A 232 -11.11 14.80 -1.96
N ILE A 233 -11.57 13.90 -2.85
CA ILE A 233 -10.80 12.74 -3.32
C ILE A 233 -9.58 13.21 -4.13
N ALA A 234 -9.78 14.14 -5.07
CA ALA A 234 -8.71 14.69 -5.89
C ALA A 234 -7.64 15.38 -5.04
N ASN A 235 -8.07 16.22 -4.08
CA ASN A 235 -7.17 16.93 -3.16
C ASN A 235 -6.43 15.95 -2.24
N GLN A 236 -7.14 14.97 -1.65
CA GLN A 236 -6.49 13.99 -0.78
C GLN A 236 -5.47 13.14 -1.55
N ALA A 237 -5.78 12.74 -2.79
CA ALA A 237 -4.82 12.05 -3.64
C ALA A 237 -3.62 12.95 -3.95
N ASP A 238 -3.85 14.25 -4.15
CA ASP A 238 -2.81 15.24 -4.40
C ASP A 238 -1.88 15.44 -3.21
N ASP A 239 -2.41 15.53 -1.98
CA ASP A 239 -1.63 15.66 -0.74
C ASP A 239 -0.72 14.43 -0.50
N LEU A 240 -1.24 13.24 -0.78
CA LEU A 240 -0.48 11.98 -0.70
C LEU A 240 0.62 11.94 -1.76
N LEU A 241 0.31 12.39 -2.99
CA LEU A 241 1.29 12.49 -4.07
C LEU A 241 2.39 13.49 -3.73
N GLU A 242 2.05 14.68 -3.24
CA GLU A 242 3.03 15.68 -2.82
C GLU A 242 4.00 15.08 -1.79
N THR A 243 3.45 14.43 -0.76
CA THR A 243 4.26 13.76 0.28
C THR A 243 5.21 12.71 -0.28
N MET A 244 4.80 11.96 -1.31
CA MET A 244 5.66 10.96 -1.97
C MET A 244 6.69 11.60 -2.91
N GLU A 245 6.31 12.67 -3.62
CA GLU A 245 7.14 13.32 -4.65
C GLU A 245 8.20 14.27 -4.05
N THR A 246 7.96 14.83 -2.86
CA THR A 246 8.93 15.65 -2.14
C THR A 246 10.10 14.85 -1.57
N ARG A 247 9.96 13.52 -1.48
CA ARG A 247 11.02 12.64 -0.97
C ARG A 247 12.15 12.52 -1.98
N PRO A 248 13.42 12.40 -1.51
CA PRO A 248 14.55 12.15 -2.40
C PRO A 248 14.40 10.82 -3.15
N VAL A 249 13.84 9.80 -2.48
CA VAL A 249 13.59 8.47 -3.01
C VAL A 249 12.09 8.17 -2.94
N VAL A 250 11.51 7.66 -4.03
CA VAL A 250 10.09 7.27 -4.06
C VAL A 250 9.96 5.86 -3.50
N PRO A 251 9.18 5.66 -2.42
CA PRO A 251 9.09 4.35 -1.76
C PRO A 251 8.39 3.29 -2.63
N ASP A 252 7.26 3.63 -3.27
CA ASP A 252 6.53 2.72 -4.14
C ASP A 252 6.04 3.45 -5.40
N ARG A 253 6.61 3.08 -6.55
CA ARG A 253 6.25 3.65 -7.86
C ARG A 253 4.93 3.14 -8.40
N LYS A 254 4.49 1.93 -8.03
CA LYS A 254 3.17 1.43 -8.43
C LYS A 254 2.09 2.19 -7.69
N LEU A 255 2.27 2.43 -6.38
CA LEU A 255 1.36 3.27 -5.61
C LEU A 255 1.34 4.71 -6.13
N LEU A 256 2.52 5.29 -6.42
CA LEU A 256 2.60 6.63 -7.00
C LEU A 256 1.80 6.73 -8.30
N ALA A 257 1.97 5.77 -9.21
CA ALA A 257 1.23 5.72 -10.47
C ALA A 257 -0.29 5.61 -10.24
N ARG A 258 -0.74 4.78 -9.29
CA ARG A 258 -2.16 4.65 -8.92
C ARG A 258 -2.74 5.97 -8.41
N LEU A 259 -2.02 6.64 -7.51
CA LEU A 259 -2.47 7.92 -6.94
C LEU A 259 -2.57 9.01 -8.02
N VAL A 260 -1.62 9.08 -8.96
CA VAL A 260 -1.70 10.00 -10.10
C VAL A 260 -2.94 9.71 -10.94
N LEU A 261 -3.19 8.45 -11.30
CA LEU A 261 -4.39 8.09 -12.08
C LEU A 261 -5.68 8.47 -11.35
N ILE A 262 -5.77 8.20 -10.04
CA ILE A 262 -6.93 8.54 -9.22
C ILE A 262 -7.18 10.05 -9.21
N ARG A 263 -6.13 10.84 -9.00
CA ARG A 263 -6.22 12.30 -9.01
C ARG A 263 -6.74 12.81 -10.36
N GLU A 264 -6.15 12.35 -11.46
CA GLU A 264 -6.51 12.81 -12.81
C GLU A 264 -7.93 12.36 -13.21
N GLU A 265 -8.33 11.14 -12.87
CA GLU A 265 -9.70 10.65 -13.13
C GLU A 265 -10.76 11.37 -12.30
N ALA A 266 -10.47 11.66 -11.03
CA ALA A 266 -11.37 12.46 -10.19
C ALA A 266 -11.55 13.89 -10.74
N ARG A 267 -10.46 14.51 -11.21
CA ARG A 267 -10.48 15.84 -11.87
C ARG A 267 -11.26 15.82 -13.18
N ASP A 268 -11.03 14.82 -14.03
CA ASP A 268 -11.73 14.65 -15.30
C ASP A 268 -13.25 14.53 -15.09
N MET A 269 -13.67 13.78 -14.06
CA MET A 269 -15.08 13.62 -13.71
C MET A 269 -15.76 14.88 -13.17
N MET A 270 -15.01 15.88 -12.71
CA MET A 270 -15.58 17.16 -12.27
C MET A 270 -15.88 18.12 -13.43
N GLY A 271 -15.55 17.75 -14.67
CA GLY A 271 -15.99 18.45 -15.88
C GLY A 271 -15.24 19.73 -16.25
N GLY A 272 -14.18 20.11 -15.53
CA GLY A 272 -13.35 21.28 -15.89
C GLY A 272 -12.15 20.95 -16.78
N GLY A 273 -11.88 19.66 -17.03
CA GLY A 273 -10.80 19.21 -17.89
C GLY A 273 -9.41 19.55 -17.34
N ILE A 274 -8.41 19.51 -18.23
CA ILE A 274 -7.00 19.71 -17.88
C ILE A 274 -6.66 21.12 -17.39
N LEU A 275 -7.46 22.12 -17.79
CA LEU A 275 -7.25 23.54 -17.49
C LEU A 275 -8.14 24.06 -16.35
N ASP A 276 -8.81 23.18 -15.62
CA ASP A 276 -9.63 23.58 -14.48
C ASP A 276 -8.77 24.34 -13.45
N GLU A 277 -9.22 25.52 -13.04
CA GLU A 277 -8.53 26.37 -12.06
C GLU A 277 -8.34 25.65 -10.72
N ARG A 278 -9.23 24.71 -10.39
CA ARG A 278 -9.14 23.86 -9.19
C ARG A 278 -7.92 22.92 -9.20
N ASN A 279 -7.35 22.64 -10.37
CA ASN A 279 -6.22 21.72 -10.51
C ASN A 279 -4.87 22.33 -10.10
N ASN A 280 -4.83 23.62 -9.75
CA ASN A 280 -3.59 24.35 -9.53
C ASN A 280 -3.00 24.09 -8.13
N ARG A 281 -1.80 23.47 -8.07
CA ARG A 281 -1.00 23.29 -6.84
C ARG A 281 -0.39 24.59 -6.26
N GLY A 282 -0.74 25.75 -6.80
CA GLY A 282 -0.20 27.05 -6.35
C GLY A 282 1.27 27.30 -6.72
N LEU A 283 1.90 26.44 -7.54
CA LEU A 283 3.28 26.66 -7.98
C LEU A 283 3.37 27.89 -8.88
N TYR A 284 4.06 28.94 -8.41
CA TYR A 284 4.39 30.14 -9.19
C TYR A 284 5.59 29.94 -10.12
N THR A 285 6.48 29.02 -9.76
CA THR A 285 7.67 28.67 -10.55
C THR A 285 7.65 27.18 -10.85
N LEU A 286 7.77 26.82 -12.13
CA LEU A 286 7.83 25.42 -12.55
C LEU A 286 9.19 24.81 -12.20
N PRO A 287 9.23 23.57 -11.71
CA PRO A 287 10.49 22.92 -11.38
C PRO A 287 11.32 22.61 -12.63
N GLN A 288 12.63 22.85 -12.52
CA GLN A 288 13.54 22.88 -13.67
C GLN A 288 13.71 21.52 -14.33
N SER A 289 13.67 20.44 -13.56
CA SER A 289 13.74 19.05 -14.02
C SER A 289 12.63 18.73 -15.02
N GLU A 290 11.39 19.04 -14.66
CA GLU A 290 10.19 18.80 -15.44
C GLU A 290 10.18 19.66 -16.70
N VAL A 291 10.55 20.94 -16.59
CA VAL A 291 10.63 21.85 -17.73
C VAL A 291 11.70 21.40 -18.73
N ASN A 292 12.87 21.00 -18.24
CA ASN A 292 13.95 20.49 -19.10
C ASN A 292 13.53 19.21 -19.83
N PHE A 293 12.89 18.28 -19.13
CA PHE A 293 12.39 17.05 -19.73
C PHE A 293 11.31 17.36 -20.77
N LEU A 294 10.34 18.22 -20.45
CA LEU A 294 9.29 18.64 -21.37
C LEU A 294 9.86 19.28 -22.64
N ALA A 295 10.86 20.15 -22.51
CA ALA A 295 11.54 20.77 -23.64
C ALA A 295 12.20 19.73 -24.57
N LYS A 296 12.79 18.66 -24.01
CA LYS A 296 13.32 17.53 -24.81
C LYS A 296 12.22 16.79 -25.56
N LEU A 297 11.06 16.57 -24.94
CA LEU A 297 9.95 15.87 -25.58
C LEU A 297 9.39 16.67 -26.76
N VAL A 298 9.16 17.97 -26.57
CA VAL A 298 8.60 18.86 -27.61
C VAL A 298 9.57 19.07 -28.77
N ALA A 299 10.88 18.97 -28.54
CA ALA A 299 11.89 19.04 -29.59
C ALA A 299 11.88 17.83 -30.54
N LEU A 300 11.27 16.71 -30.12
CA LEU A 300 11.15 15.50 -30.90
C LEU A 300 9.77 15.41 -31.57
N LYS A 301 9.63 14.55 -32.59
CA LYS A 301 8.32 14.27 -33.18
C LYS A 301 7.58 13.22 -32.33
N PRO A 302 6.25 13.33 -32.16
CA PRO A 302 5.46 12.30 -31.48
C PRO A 302 5.71 10.93 -32.10
N GLY A 303 6.00 9.93 -31.27
CA GLY A 303 6.32 8.59 -31.75
C GLY A 303 6.91 7.69 -30.66
N LYS A 304 7.43 6.54 -31.07
CA LYS A 304 7.96 5.51 -30.16
C LYS A 304 9.10 6.02 -29.27
N ILE A 305 9.99 6.83 -29.83
CA ILE A 305 11.13 7.40 -29.08
C ILE A 305 10.63 8.23 -27.89
N VAL A 306 9.66 9.12 -28.12
CA VAL A 306 9.06 9.94 -27.06
C VAL A 306 8.32 9.08 -26.04
N LEU A 307 7.61 8.05 -26.48
CA LEU A 307 6.94 7.09 -25.60
C LEU A 307 7.92 6.32 -24.71
N ASP A 308 9.04 5.87 -25.26
CA ASP A 308 10.08 5.15 -24.51
C ASP A 308 10.76 6.07 -23.49
N MET A 309 11.00 7.33 -23.84
CA MET A 309 11.49 8.34 -22.89
C MET A 309 10.51 8.56 -21.74
N ILE A 310 9.22 8.74 -22.03
CA ILE A 310 8.17 8.86 -21.01
C ILE A 310 8.15 7.61 -20.13
N ARG A 311 8.16 6.41 -20.73
CA ARG A 311 8.17 5.12 -20.01
C ARG A 311 9.35 5.01 -19.05
N ASN A 312 10.55 5.33 -19.51
CA ASN A 312 11.75 5.27 -18.68
C ASN A 312 11.66 6.22 -17.49
N VAL A 313 11.28 7.47 -17.72
CA VAL A 313 11.19 8.48 -16.65
C VAL A 313 10.11 8.13 -15.63
N MET A 314 8.92 7.69 -16.08
CA MET A 314 7.85 7.27 -15.15
C MET A 314 8.25 6.03 -14.32
N GLN A 315 9.05 5.12 -14.87
CA GLN A 315 9.63 3.98 -14.15
C GLN A 315 10.79 4.34 -13.21
N GLY A 316 11.33 5.56 -13.29
CA GLY A 316 12.45 5.99 -12.47
C GLY A 316 13.82 5.79 -13.07
N LYS A 317 13.87 5.68 -14.40
CA LYS A 317 15.11 5.62 -15.18
C LYS A 317 15.38 7.00 -15.79
N ASP A 318 16.60 7.22 -16.25
CA ASP A 318 17.03 8.44 -16.94
C ASP A 318 16.78 9.72 -16.11
N GLU A 319 16.01 10.69 -16.59
CA GLU A 319 15.64 11.91 -15.85
C GLU A 319 14.80 11.64 -14.60
N GLY A 320 14.24 10.44 -14.47
CA GLY A 320 13.52 9.96 -13.29
C GLY A 320 14.40 9.21 -12.27
N SER A 321 15.71 9.09 -12.53
CA SER A 321 16.64 8.33 -11.69
C SER A 321 16.97 9.02 -10.38
N GLU A 322 16.76 8.29 -9.29
CA GLU A 322 17.11 8.71 -7.95
C GLU A 322 18.58 8.35 -7.73
N ASN A 323 19.46 9.35 -7.78
CA ASN A 323 20.87 9.12 -7.49
C ASN A 323 21.03 8.90 -5.98
N PHE A 324 21.34 7.67 -5.57
CA PHE A 324 21.93 7.42 -4.26
C PHE A 324 23.28 8.14 -4.22
N GLY A 325 23.35 9.23 -3.46
CA GLY A 325 24.62 9.89 -3.21
C GLY A 325 25.48 8.99 -2.33
N ASN A 326 26.46 8.30 -2.92
CA ASN A 326 27.74 8.22 -2.23
C ASN A 326 28.31 9.64 -2.29
N GLU A 327 28.25 10.34 -1.17
CA GLU A 327 29.01 11.57 -0.94
C GLU A 327 30.49 11.21 -0.72
N ASP A 328 31.11 10.55 -1.70
CA ASP A 328 32.56 10.48 -1.76
C ASP A 328 32.99 11.41 -2.89
N GLU A 329 33.44 12.60 -2.50
CA GLU A 329 34.42 13.33 -3.29
C GLU A 329 35.60 12.38 -3.56
N ASP A 330 35.74 11.93 -4.80
CA ASP A 330 37.09 11.85 -5.35
C ASP A 330 37.09 12.24 -6.83
N GLY A 331 37.88 13.27 -7.10
CA GLY A 331 38.04 13.84 -8.42
C GLY A 331 38.91 12.92 -9.25
N THR A 332 38.34 12.11 -10.13
CA THR A 332 38.98 11.82 -11.42
C THR A 332 38.02 11.14 -12.41
N THR A 333 37.71 11.88 -13.46
CA THR A 333 37.56 11.41 -14.85
C THR A 333 36.71 10.16 -15.08
N LYS A 334 35.42 10.36 -15.39
CA LYS A 334 34.74 9.61 -16.46
C LYS A 334 33.64 10.46 -17.09
N ARG A 335 33.90 10.89 -18.33
CA ARG A 335 32.95 11.55 -19.23
C ARG A 335 31.70 10.68 -19.40
N ALA A 336 30.59 11.11 -18.82
CA ALA A 336 29.28 10.90 -19.43
C ALA A 336 28.91 12.22 -20.12
N VAL A 337 28.63 12.17 -21.42
CA VAL A 337 28.31 13.33 -22.25
C VAL A 337 26.93 13.84 -21.84
N SER A 338 26.88 14.71 -20.83
CA SER A 338 25.71 15.51 -20.49
C SER A 338 25.67 16.73 -21.41
N GLY A 339 24.93 16.58 -22.50
CA GLY A 339 24.71 17.64 -23.48
C GLY A 339 23.61 18.60 -23.05
N ILE A 340 23.92 19.89 -23.16
CA ILE A 340 23.07 21.09 -23.05
C ILE A 340 22.95 21.69 -21.63
N ALA A 341 23.99 22.47 -21.30
CA ALA A 341 23.96 23.73 -20.55
C ALA A 341 23.11 23.78 -19.26
N GLY A 342 23.59 23.12 -18.20
CA GLY A 342 23.13 23.39 -16.85
C GLY A 342 23.74 24.68 -16.31
N ARG A 343 22.91 25.71 -16.08
CA ARG A 343 23.24 26.72 -15.07
C ARG A 343 23.33 26.00 -13.72
N PRO A 344 24.37 26.24 -12.90
CA PRO A 344 24.42 25.70 -11.55
C PRO A 344 23.19 26.16 -10.77
N SER A 345 22.55 25.24 -10.06
CA SER A 345 21.47 25.53 -9.12
C SER A 345 21.97 26.61 -8.15
N VAL A 346 21.29 27.76 -8.12
CA VAL A 346 21.64 28.93 -7.28
C VAL A 346 21.63 28.56 -5.78
N THR A 347 21.05 27.41 -5.42
CA THR A 347 20.92 26.92 -4.04
C THR A 347 21.86 25.77 -3.69
N GLY A 348 22.73 25.31 -4.61
CA GLY A 348 23.69 24.21 -4.35
C GLY A 348 23.04 22.83 -4.17
N ARG A 349 21.71 22.72 -4.07
CA ARG A 349 20.98 21.45 -4.02
C ARG A 349 20.77 20.91 -5.42
N LYS A 350 21.09 19.63 -5.63
CA LYS A 350 20.75 18.90 -6.87
C LYS A 350 19.23 18.94 -7.06
N PRO A 351 18.72 19.26 -8.27
CA PRO A 351 17.29 19.22 -8.53
C PRO A 351 16.76 17.79 -8.35
N LEU A 352 15.53 17.66 -7.85
CA LEU A 352 14.86 16.37 -7.76
C LEU A 352 14.69 15.79 -9.17
N PRO A 353 14.70 14.44 -9.31
CA PRO A 353 14.39 13.82 -10.58
C PRO A 353 12.91 14.07 -10.95
N VAL A 354 12.60 13.93 -12.24
CA VAL A 354 11.25 14.17 -12.76
C VAL A 354 10.25 13.22 -12.10
N ARG A 355 9.21 13.78 -11.50
CA ARG A 355 8.13 13.01 -10.85
C ARG A 355 6.84 13.01 -11.68
N PRO A 356 6.11 11.89 -11.78
CA PRO A 356 4.91 11.77 -12.61
C PRO A 356 3.82 12.84 -12.35
N GLY A 357 3.46 13.08 -11.09
CA GLY A 357 2.45 14.04 -10.69
C GLY A 357 2.89 15.48 -10.94
N MET A 358 4.14 15.83 -10.60
CA MET A 358 4.74 17.14 -10.90
C MET A 358 4.92 17.39 -12.40
N PHE A 359 5.24 16.34 -13.16
CA PHE A 359 5.38 16.41 -14.60
C PHE A 359 4.05 16.71 -15.28
N LEU A 360 2.98 16.01 -14.91
CA LEU A 360 1.63 16.30 -15.44
C LEU A 360 1.16 17.70 -15.07
N GLU A 361 1.41 18.15 -13.83
CA GLU A 361 1.13 19.54 -13.41
C GLU A 361 1.89 20.56 -14.29
N THR A 362 3.16 20.29 -14.59
CA THR A 362 3.99 21.14 -15.45
C THR A 362 3.44 21.18 -16.88
N VAL A 363 3.03 20.03 -17.43
CA VAL A 363 2.41 19.96 -18.75
C VAL A 363 1.11 20.78 -18.79
N SER A 364 0.24 20.63 -17.79
CA SER A 364 -1.02 21.37 -17.69
C SER A 364 -0.82 22.87 -17.58
N LYS A 365 0.17 23.33 -16.81
CA LYS A 365 0.51 24.76 -16.68
C LYS A 365 1.08 25.36 -17.97
N VAL A 366 1.95 24.62 -18.68
CA VAL A 366 2.48 25.07 -19.97
C VAL A 366 1.37 25.11 -21.02
N LEU A 367 0.46 24.13 -21.02
CA LEU A 367 -0.74 24.14 -21.86
C LEU A 367 -1.63 25.34 -21.58
N ALA A 368 -1.91 25.64 -20.30
CA ALA A 368 -2.69 26.82 -19.91
C ALA A 368 -2.05 28.12 -20.42
N GLY A 369 -0.72 28.23 -20.31
CA GLY A 369 0.04 29.38 -20.84
C GLY A 369 -0.06 29.52 -22.36
N ILE A 370 0.05 28.41 -23.10
CA ILE A 370 -0.08 28.39 -24.57
C ILE A 370 -1.50 28.80 -25.00
N TYR A 371 -2.53 28.30 -24.31
CA TYR A 371 -3.92 28.61 -24.60
C TYR A 371 -4.31 30.05 -24.24
N ALA A 372 -3.71 30.62 -23.19
CA ALA A 372 -3.85 32.05 -22.87
C ALA A 372 -3.05 32.94 -23.83
N GLY A 373 -2.00 32.41 -24.44
CA GLY A 373 -1.13 33.08 -25.41
C GLY A 373 -1.64 33.01 -26.85
N SER A 374 -0.82 33.51 -27.77
CA SER A 374 -1.06 33.45 -29.23
C SER A 374 -0.23 32.36 -29.93
N ASP A 375 0.28 31.39 -29.17
CA ASP A 375 1.26 30.42 -29.63
C ASP A 375 0.65 29.27 -30.46
N SER A 376 1.50 28.60 -31.24
CA SER A 376 1.10 27.59 -32.23
C SER A 376 0.30 26.43 -31.64
N GLY A 377 -0.91 26.20 -32.18
CA GLY A 377 -1.76 25.06 -31.81
C GLY A 377 -1.13 23.68 -32.04
N ILE A 378 -0.07 23.56 -32.85
CA ILE A 378 0.68 22.31 -33.04
C ILE A 378 1.41 21.91 -31.76
N THR A 379 1.97 22.89 -31.03
CA THR A 379 2.66 22.64 -29.76
C THR A 379 1.66 22.24 -28.67
N ALA A 380 0.47 22.86 -28.66
CA ALA A 380 -0.61 22.47 -27.75
C ALA A 380 -1.06 21.02 -27.98
N GLN A 381 -1.31 20.63 -29.23
CA GLN A 381 -1.67 19.25 -29.58
C GLN A 381 -0.58 18.24 -29.21
N HIS A 382 0.69 18.60 -29.38
CA HIS A 382 1.79 17.76 -28.94
C HIS A 382 1.75 17.54 -27.42
N LEU A 383 1.56 18.60 -26.64
CA LEU A 383 1.51 18.53 -25.18
C LEU A 383 0.30 17.75 -24.67
N GLU A 384 -0.87 17.90 -25.30
CA GLU A 384 -2.05 17.06 -25.01
C GLU A 384 -1.76 15.58 -25.28
N TRP A 385 -1.08 15.28 -26.39
CA TRP A 385 -0.65 13.93 -26.71
C TRP A 385 0.34 13.39 -25.65
N VAL A 386 1.32 14.20 -25.21
CA VAL A 386 2.25 13.83 -24.13
C VAL A 386 1.50 13.55 -22.82
N HIS A 387 0.54 14.39 -22.44
CA HIS A 387 -0.29 14.20 -21.27
C HIS A 387 -1.03 12.87 -21.31
N GLN A 388 -1.77 12.59 -22.40
CA GLN A 388 -2.52 11.35 -22.59
C GLN A 388 -1.62 10.11 -22.59
N LYS A 389 -0.46 10.18 -23.24
CA LYS A 389 0.49 9.07 -23.29
C LYS A 389 1.16 8.79 -21.97
N THR A 390 1.40 9.83 -21.17
CA THR A 390 1.89 9.67 -19.80
C THR A 390 0.89 8.92 -18.94
N LEU A 391 -0.41 9.26 -19.01
CA LEU A 391 -1.46 8.51 -18.29
C LEU A 391 -1.54 7.04 -18.74
N GLN A 392 -1.40 6.77 -20.04
CA GLN A 392 -1.37 5.41 -20.56
C GLN A 392 -0.19 4.60 -19.98
N VAL A 393 1.00 5.20 -19.94
CA VAL A 393 2.20 4.57 -19.35
C VAL A 393 2.02 4.34 -17.85
N LEU A 394 1.44 5.29 -17.12
CA LEU A 394 1.17 5.14 -15.69
C LEU A 394 0.15 4.03 -15.40
N GLN A 395 -0.86 3.87 -16.26
CA GLN A 395 -1.80 2.75 -16.18
C GLN A 395 -1.10 1.39 -16.34
N GLU A 396 -0.12 1.30 -17.24
CA GLU A 396 0.71 0.09 -17.37
C GLU A 396 1.52 -0.15 -16.08
N ILE A 397 2.20 0.87 -15.55
CA ILE A 397 3.05 0.73 -14.35
C ILE A 397 2.23 0.37 -13.09
N ALA A 398 1.05 0.97 -12.93
CA ALA A 398 0.20 0.79 -11.75
C ALA A 398 -0.29 -0.66 -11.55
N PHE A 399 -0.48 -1.40 -12.64
CA PHE A 399 -1.12 -2.72 -12.64
C PHE A 399 -0.37 -3.79 -13.43
N SER A 400 0.88 -3.53 -13.84
CA SER A 400 1.81 -4.53 -14.37
C SER A 400 2.37 -5.47 -13.32
#